data_AF-B1J3A6-F1
#
_entry.id   AF-B1J3A6-F1
#
_cell.length_a   1.000
_cell.length_b   1.000
_cell.length_c   1.000
_cell.angle_alpha   90.00
_cell.angle_beta   90.00
_cell.angle_gamma   90.00
#
_symmetry.space_group_name_H-M   'P 1'
#
loop_
_entity.id
_entity.type
_entity.pdbx_description
1 polymer ?
#
loop_
_entity_poly.entity_id
_entity_poly.type
_entity_poly.pdbx_seq_one_letter_code
_entity_poly.pdbx_strand_id
1 'polypeptide(L)'
;MVMALRFYRYGLIGVGNTLLHWAVFFLLHQAAGLSQALSNLLAFTVAVSASYYLNARFTFACAPSRLRYLAFVSGMGCLSLSMGALSDRAGLSPWLTLVAFSAVSLIIGYGYSRAVVFKRRQP
;
A
#
# COMPACT_ATOMS: atom_id res chain seq x y z
N MET A 1 -13.80 19.43 -5.39
CA MET A 1 -14.46 18.19 -5.88
C MET A 1 -13.48 17.12 -6.37
N VAL A 2 -12.53 17.43 -7.27
CA VAL A 2 -11.59 16.43 -7.83
C VAL A 2 -10.68 15.77 -6.79
N MET A 3 -10.21 16.49 -5.76
CA MET A 3 -9.31 15.93 -4.75
C MET A 3 -9.99 14.92 -3.81
N ALA A 4 -11.24 15.17 -3.42
CA ALA A 4 -12.01 14.26 -2.57
C ALA A 4 -12.29 12.93 -3.30
N LEU A 5 -12.64 12.99 -4.59
CA LEU A 5 -12.84 11.78 -5.40
C LEU A 5 -11.56 10.96 -5.54
N ARG A 6 -10.40 11.59 -5.70
CA ARG A 6 -9.11 10.90 -5.74
C ARG A 6 -8.78 10.24 -4.41
N PHE A 7 -9.02 10.91 -3.30
CA PHE A 7 -8.85 10.35 -1.97
C PHE A 7 -9.76 9.12 -1.76
N TYR A 8 -11.04 9.22 -2.15
CA TYR A 8 -11.98 8.11 -2.07
C TYR A 8 -11.53 6.91 -2.92
N ARG A 9 -11.13 7.14 -4.17
CA ARG A 9 -10.58 6.09 -5.05
C ARG A 9 -9.34 5.44 -4.46
N TYR A 10 -8.43 6.24 -3.90
CA TYR A 10 -7.23 5.74 -3.23
C TYR A 10 -7.59 4.85 -2.04
N GLY A 11 -8.56 5.26 -1.22
CA GLY A 11 -9.08 4.45 -0.12
C GLY A 11 -9.71 3.14 -0.57
N LEU A 12 -10.55 3.17 -1.61
CA LEU A 12 -11.18 1.97 -2.17
C LEU A 12 -10.14 0.98 -2.73
N ILE A 13 -9.13 1.49 -3.43
CA ILE A 13 -8.01 0.67 -3.90
C ILE A 13 -7.22 0.10 -2.71
N GLY A 14 -7.05 0.87 -1.62
CA GLY A 14 -6.43 0.40 -0.39
C GLY A 14 -7.19 -0.78 0.24
N VAL A 15 -8.52 -0.70 0.34
CA VAL A 15 -9.36 -1.81 0.83
C VAL A 15 -9.23 -3.03 -0.06
N GLY A 16 -9.35 -2.86 -1.38
CA GLY A 16 -9.19 -3.95 -2.34
C GLY A 16 -7.79 -4.58 -2.29
N ASN A 17 -6.76 -3.76 -2.06
CA ASN A 17 -5.38 -4.21 -1.90
C ASN A 17 -5.20 -5.10 -0.64
N THR A 18 -5.81 -4.73 0.48
CA THR A 18 -5.77 -5.54 1.71
C THR A 18 -6.44 -6.89 1.50
N LEU A 19 -7.62 -6.90 0.86
CA LEU A 19 -8.34 -8.15 0.53
C LEU A 19 -7.53 -9.03 -0.43
N LEU A 20 -6.92 -8.43 -1.46
CA LEU A 20 -6.08 -9.13 -2.41
C LEU A 20 -4.86 -9.75 -1.71
N HIS A 21 -4.21 -9.02 -0.80
CA HIS A 21 -3.11 -9.55 -0.02
C HIS A 21 -3.54 -10.78 0.78
N TRP A 22 -4.64 -10.69 1.53
CA TRP A 22 -5.13 -11.82 2.34
C TRP A 22 -5.48 -13.02 1.47
N ALA A 23 -6.16 -12.81 0.34
CA ALA A 23 -6.51 -13.89 -0.58
C ALA A 23 -5.26 -14.62 -1.10
N VAL A 24 -4.26 -13.87 -1.59
CA VAL A 24 -3.00 -14.45 -2.08
C VAL A 24 -2.22 -15.11 -0.95
N PHE A 25 -2.15 -14.47 0.21
CA PHE A 25 -1.46 -15.02 1.38
C PHE A 25 -2.05 -16.38 1.79
N PHE A 26 -3.36 -16.47 1.99
CA PHE A 26 -4.01 -17.70 2.42
C PHE A 26 -3.94 -18.79 1.36
N LEU A 27 -4.02 -18.44 0.08
CA LEU A 27 -3.81 -19.39 -1.01
C LEU A 27 -2.39 -19.98 -0.98
N LEU A 28 -1.36 -19.13 -0.84
CA LEU A 28 0.03 -19.57 -0.80
C LEU A 28 0.38 -20.34 0.47
N HIS A 29 -0.08 -19.86 1.62
CA HIS A 29 0.28 -20.45 2.92
C HIS A 29 -0.50 -21.73 3.20
N GLN A 30 -1.83 -21.70 3.03
CA GLN A 30 -2.68 -22.83 3.40
C GLN A 30 -2.85 -23.84 2.27
N ALA A 31 -3.01 -23.40 1.02
CA ALA A 31 -3.24 -24.32 -0.09
C ALA A 31 -1.95 -24.81 -0.74
N ALA A 32 -0.92 -23.96 -0.86
CA ALA A 32 0.37 -24.33 -1.45
C ALA A 32 1.45 -24.72 -0.41
N GLY A 33 1.17 -24.60 0.89
CA GLY A 33 2.08 -25.04 1.96
C GLY A 33 3.37 -24.24 2.09
N LEU A 34 3.44 -23.02 1.51
CA LEU A 34 4.63 -22.18 1.64
C LEU A 34 4.78 -21.63 3.06
N SER A 35 6.02 -21.30 3.44
CA SER A 35 6.27 -20.65 4.73
C SER A 35 5.51 -19.32 4.84
N GLN A 36 5.15 -18.94 6.06
CA GLN A 36 4.44 -17.68 6.32
C GLN A 36 5.24 -16.47 5.80
N ALA A 37 6.57 -16.49 5.94
CA ALA A 37 7.44 -15.42 5.45
C ALA A 37 7.38 -15.30 3.91
N LEU A 38 7.52 -16.42 3.19
CA LEU A 38 7.49 -16.42 1.73
C LEU A 38 6.10 -16.05 1.20
N SER A 39 5.05 -16.58 1.82
CA SER A 39 3.66 -16.26 1.47
C SER A 39 3.37 -14.78 1.64
N ASN A 40 3.82 -14.16 2.74
CA ASN A 40 3.68 -12.72 2.96
C ASN A 40 4.44 -11.89 1.92
N LEU A 41 5.68 -12.28 1.58
CA LEU A 41 6.48 -11.56 0.60
C LEU A 41 5.84 -11.55 -0.79
N LEU A 42 5.34 -12.71 -1.23
CA LEU A 42 4.68 -12.87 -2.52
C LEU A 42 3.33 -12.14 -2.54
N ALA A 43 2.51 -12.32 -1.50
CA ALA A 43 1.24 -11.61 -1.35
C ALA A 43 1.42 -10.09 -1.33
N PHE A 44 2.43 -9.60 -0.61
CA PHE A 44 2.79 -8.18 -0.61
C PHE A 44 3.20 -7.69 -2.00
N THR A 45 4.03 -8.45 -2.72
CA THR A 45 4.50 -8.07 -4.06
C THR A 45 3.35 -7.97 -5.05
N VAL A 46 2.40 -8.91 -5.01
CA VAL A 46 1.19 -8.89 -5.85
C VAL A 46 0.31 -7.69 -5.48
N ALA A 47 0.04 -7.50 -4.19
CA ALA A 47 -0.80 -6.42 -3.70
C ALA A 47 -0.21 -5.03 -4.04
N VAL A 48 1.04 -4.76 -3.66
CA VAL A 48 1.69 -3.47 -3.90
C VAL A 48 1.77 -3.12 -5.38
N SER A 49 1.99 -4.12 -6.25
CA SER A 49 1.94 -3.95 -7.70
C SER A 49 0.55 -3.55 -8.19
N ALA A 50 -0.48 -4.30 -7.78
CA ALA A 50 -1.86 -3.98 -8.13
C ALA A 50 -2.25 -2.57 -7.66
N SER A 51 -1.95 -2.23 -6.40
CA SER A 51 -2.22 -0.90 -5.86
C SER A 51 -1.53 0.21 -6.65
N TYR A 52 -0.27 0.02 -7.03
CA TYR A 52 0.45 0.99 -7.85
C TYR A 52 -0.22 1.21 -9.22
N TYR A 53 -0.50 0.15 -9.97
CA TYR A 53 -1.11 0.27 -11.30
C TYR A 53 -2.53 0.83 -11.25
N LEU A 54 -3.34 0.39 -10.28
CA LEU A 54 -4.69 0.90 -10.08
C LEU A 54 -4.67 2.38 -9.72
N ASN A 55 -3.78 2.81 -8.82
CA ASN A 55 -3.65 4.23 -8.47
C ASN A 55 -3.14 5.07 -9.64
N ALA A 56 -2.16 4.57 -10.40
CA ALA A 56 -1.65 5.25 -11.59
C ALA A 56 -2.78 5.49 -12.62
N ARG A 57 -3.56 4.46 -12.93
CA ARG A 57 -4.61 4.51 -13.95
C ARG A 57 -5.88 5.23 -13.48
N PHE A 58 -6.42 4.88 -12.32
CA PHE A 58 -7.76 5.30 -11.89
C PHE A 58 -7.77 6.49 -10.92
N THR A 59 -6.73 6.64 -10.08
CA THR A 59 -6.66 7.73 -9.10
C THR A 59 -5.97 8.96 -9.66
N PHE A 60 -4.78 8.80 -10.22
CA PHE A 60 -3.93 9.92 -10.62
C PHE A 60 -3.85 10.15 -12.14
N ALA A 61 -4.42 9.24 -12.94
CA ALA A 61 -4.43 9.29 -14.41
C ALA A 61 -3.05 9.67 -14.97
N CYS A 62 -2.05 8.87 -14.60
CA CYS A 62 -0.64 9.10 -14.87
C CYS A 62 -0.01 7.82 -15.42
N ALA A 63 0.89 7.96 -16.39
CA ALA A 63 1.56 6.79 -16.97
C ALA A 63 2.42 6.07 -15.91
N PRO A 64 2.30 4.73 -15.80
CA PRO A 64 3.17 3.96 -14.93
C PRO A 64 4.62 4.06 -15.43
N SER A 65 5.57 4.20 -14.50
CA SER A 65 7.00 4.10 -14.79
C SER A 65 7.72 3.27 -13.73
N ARG A 66 8.89 2.73 -14.08
CA ARG A 66 9.70 1.92 -13.14
C ARG A 66 10.16 2.74 -11.93
N LEU A 67 10.57 3.99 -12.14
CA LEU A 67 11.03 4.86 -11.06
C LEU A 67 9.90 5.20 -10.07
N ARG A 68 8.69 5.45 -10.58
CA ARG A 68 7.52 5.70 -9.73
C ARG A 68 7.07 4.46 -8.98
N TYR A 69 7.17 3.29 -9.61
CA TYR A 69 6.91 2.02 -8.93
C TYR A 69 7.89 1.81 -7.78
N LEU A 70 9.19 1.99 -8.02
CA LEU A 70 10.20 1.85 -6.98
C LEU A 70 9.99 2.87 -5.84
N ALA A 71 9.67 4.12 -6.16
CA ALA A 71 9.35 5.14 -5.17
C ALA A 71 8.10 4.78 -4.35
N PHE A 72 7.06 4.24 -5.01
CA PHE A 72 5.84 3.80 -4.33
C PHE A 72 6.14 2.65 -3.36
N VAL A 73 6.83 1.61 -3.83
CA VAL A 73 7.18 0.44 -3.01
C VAL A 73 8.08 0.85 -1.84
N SER A 74 9.12 1.64 -2.09
CA SER A 74 10.04 2.07 -1.04
C SER A 74 9.35 3.00 -0.03
N GLY A 75 8.53 3.94 -0.50
CA GLY A 75 7.77 4.85 0.38
C GLY A 75 6.80 4.09 1.29
N MET A 76 6.04 3.14 0.74
CA MET A 76 5.11 2.32 1.53
C MET A 76 5.84 1.35 2.46
N GLY A 77 6.95 0.76 2.00
CA GLY A 77 7.81 -0.09 2.81
C GLY A 77 8.40 0.66 4.01
N CYS A 78 8.95 1.84 3.79
CA CYS A 78 9.47 2.70 4.86
C CYS A 78 8.36 3.06 5.85
N LEU A 79 7.17 3.45 5.38
CA LEU A 79 6.05 3.76 6.27
C LEU A 79 5.66 2.57 7.14
N SER A 80 5.62 1.37 6.56
CA SER A 80 5.31 0.13 7.27
C SER A 80 6.37 -0.18 8.34
N LEU A 81 7.65 -0.07 8.00
CA LEU A 81 8.75 -0.32 8.95
C LEU A 81 8.76 0.71 10.08
N SER A 82 8.53 1.99 9.76
CA SER A 82 8.45 3.06 10.77
C SER A 82 7.27 2.84 11.73
N MET A 83 6.09 2.49 11.23
CA MET A 83 4.93 2.20 12.07
C MET A 83 5.13 0.93 12.90
N GLY A 84 5.75 -0.11 12.34
CA GLY A 84 6.10 -1.33 13.08
C GLY A 84 7.06 -1.01 14.24
N ALA A 85 8.18 -0.35 13.95
CA ALA A 85 9.17 0.01 14.97
C ALA A 85 8.61 0.96 16.05
N LEU A 86 7.69 1.87 15.68
CA LEU A 86 7.01 2.72 16.66
C LEU A 86 6.07 1.89 17.56
N SER A 87 5.33 0.96 16.96
CA SER A 87 4.39 0.10 17.67
C SER A 87 5.09 -0.84 18.64
N ASP A 88 6.23 -1.42 18.23
CA ASP A 88 7.05 -2.28 19.08
C ASP A 88 7.59 -1.50 20.29
N ARG A 89 8.09 -0.27 20.07
CA ARG A 89 8.58 0.59 21.16
C ARG A 89 7.49 1.06 22.11
N ALA A 90 6.29 1.30 21.59
CA ALA A 90 5.14 1.74 22.38
C ALA A 90 4.34 0.57 22.99
N GLY A 91 4.70 -0.68 22.70
CA GLY A 91 3.98 -1.86 23.20
C GLY A 91 2.53 -1.94 22.72
N LEU A 92 2.23 -1.43 21.52
CA LEU A 92 0.86 -1.41 21.00
C LEU A 92 0.39 -2.83 20.67
N SER A 93 -0.91 -3.07 20.90
CA SER A 93 -1.51 -4.35 20.48
C SER A 93 -1.50 -4.47 18.95
N PRO A 94 -1.38 -5.69 18.39
CA PRO A 94 -1.37 -5.89 16.94
C PRO A 94 -2.59 -5.29 16.24
N TRP A 95 -3.77 -5.41 16.85
CA TRP A 95 -5.01 -4.82 16.33
C TRP A 95 -4.95 -3.30 16.25
N LEU A 96 -4.44 -2.65 17.31
CA LEU A 96 -4.28 -1.20 17.33
C LEU A 96 -3.27 -0.74 16.27
N THR A 97 -2.15 -1.47 16.13
CA THR A 97 -1.15 -1.22 15.10
C THR A 97 -1.74 -1.29 13.69
N LEU A 98 -2.58 -2.29 13.41
CA LEU A 98 -3.22 -2.46 12.11
C LEU A 98 -4.21 -1.32 11.79
N VAL A 99 -5.03 -0.93 12.76
CA VAL A 99 -5.99 0.18 12.60
C VAL A 99 -5.24 1.51 12.42
N ALA A 100 -4.24 1.77 13.26
CA ALA A 100 -3.42 2.98 13.17
C ALA A 100 -2.64 3.04 11.85
N PHE A 101 -1.98 1.94 11.45
CA PHE A 101 -1.29 1.86 10.17
C PHE A 101 -2.24 2.10 9.00
N SER A 102 -3.46 1.55 9.03
CA SER A 102 -4.45 1.77 7.98
C SER A 102 -4.85 3.25 7.85
N ALA A 103 -5.10 3.92 8.98
CA ALA A 103 -5.43 5.35 8.98
C ALA A 103 -4.25 6.21 8.52
N VAL A 104 -3.06 5.94 9.06
CA VAL A 104 -1.83 6.67 8.73
C VAL A 104 -1.44 6.47 7.27
N SER A 105 -1.48 5.24 6.75
CA SER A 105 -1.18 4.94 5.35
C SER A 105 -2.20 5.55 4.39
N LEU A 106 -3.46 5.68 4.78
CA LEU A 106 -4.46 6.38 3.98
C LEU A 106 -4.12 7.87 3.84
N ILE A 107 -3.75 8.54 4.93
CA ILE A 107 -3.46 9.98 4.93
C ILE A 107 -2.07 10.27 4.34
N ILE A 108 -1.02 9.72 4.96
CA ILE A 108 0.37 9.96 4.59
C ILE A 108 0.67 9.31 3.24
N GLY A 109 0.22 8.07 3.03
CA GLY A 109 0.44 7.37 1.77
C GLY A 109 -0.25 8.05 0.58
N TYR A 110 -1.46 8.59 0.77
CA TYR A 110 -2.10 9.41 -0.26
C TYR A 110 -1.31 10.70 -0.53
N GLY A 111 -0.90 11.41 0.53
CA GLY A 111 -0.09 12.63 0.42
C GLY A 111 1.21 12.38 -0.35
N TYR A 112 1.97 11.36 0.03
CA TYR A 112 3.20 10.92 -0.63
C TYR A 112 2.95 10.51 -2.09
N SER A 113 1.93 9.70 -2.34
CA SER A 113 1.58 9.25 -3.68
C SER A 113 1.24 10.43 -4.59
N ARG A 114 0.50 11.42 -4.09
CA ARG A 114 0.14 12.63 -4.83
C ARG A 114 1.35 13.54 -5.07
N ALA A 115 2.14 13.81 -4.05
CA ALA A 115 3.17 14.85 -4.06
C ALA A 115 4.49 14.39 -4.69
N VAL A 116 4.80 13.10 -4.59
CA VAL A 116 6.09 12.53 -5.01
C VAL A 116 5.89 11.55 -6.15
N VAL A 117 5.12 10.47 -5.93
CA VAL A 117 5.02 9.36 -6.89
C VAL A 117 4.34 9.79 -8.19
N PHE A 118 3.18 10.44 -8.09
CA PHE A 118 2.36 10.81 -9.24
C PHE A 118 2.35 12.31 -9.52
N LYS A 119 3.37 13.05 -9.05
CA LYS A 119 3.53 14.46 -9.38
C LYS A 119 3.58 14.63 -10.90
N ARG A 120 2.59 15.33 -11.46
CA ARG A 120 2.67 15.81 -12.84
C ARG A 120 3.70 16.94 -12.85
N ARG A 121 4.81 16.77 -13.56
CA ARG A 121 5.60 17.92 -14.02
C ARG A 121 4.69 18.61 -15.04
N GLN A 122 4.25 19.83 -14.73
CA GLN A 122 3.68 20.69 -15.77
C GLN A 122 4.77 20.89 -16.83
N PRO A 123 4.44 20.83 -18.13
CA PRO A 123 5.37 21.26 -19.17
C PRO A 123 5.73 22.73 -19.01
#